data_AF-A0A959WTN7-F1
#
_entry.id   AF-A0A959WTN7-F1
#
_cell.length_a   1.000
_cell.length_b   1.000
_cell.length_c   1.000
_cell.angle_alpha   90.00
_cell.angle_beta   90.00
_cell.angle_gamma   90.00
#
_symmetry.space_group_name_H-M   'P 1'
#
loop_
_entity.id
_entity.type
_entity.pdbx_description
1 polymer ?
#
loop_
_entity_poly.entity_id
_entity_poly.type
_entity_poly.pdbx_seq_one_letter_code
_entity_poly.pdbx_strand_id
1 'polypeptide(L)'
;MSAAARRLIAASTLAGIALVGLYLLLGGGRYTPLASADPCDPRPWRDPQSQRALAEQVALSSLDGAACELHVTREELTLALASEGDLERFRTSRGLSRDEFDDVLRSGLRRAVSDGEEAGAINGVEAFILRRAVDNLPVQRLIEAYRSGELDWLASVLG
;
A
#
# COMPACT_ATOMS: atom_id res chain seq x y z
N MET A 1 -10.17 51.25 5.77
CA MET A 1 -10.25 50.37 4.58
C MET A 1 -11.11 51.05 3.52
N SER A 2 -10.63 51.17 2.29
CA SER A 2 -11.39 51.81 1.20
C SER A 2 -12.62 50.97 0.83
N ALA A 3 -13.70 51.62 0.36
CA ALA A 3 -14.91 50.93 -0.09
C ALA A 3 -14.64 49.91 -1.22
N ALA A 4 -13.62 50.17 -2.04
CA ALA A 4 -13.13 49.26 -3.07
C ALA A 4 -12.56 47.95 -2.50
N ALA A 5 -11.75 48.04 -1.42
CA ALA A 5 -11.19 46.86 -0.77
C ALA A 5 -12.26 45.95 -0.16
N ARG A 6 -13.29 46.55 0.48
CA ARG A 6 -14.44 45.81 1.02
C ARG A 6 -15.22 45.06 -0.08
N ARG A 7 -15.42 45.70 -1.24
CA ARG A 7 -16.14 45.08 -2.37
C ARG A 7 -15.37 43.91 -2.97
N LEU A 8 -14.04 44.02 -3.08
CA LEU A 8 -13.19 42.93 -3.57
C LEU A 8 -13.22 41.71 -2.64
N ILE A 9 -13.13 41.93 -1.32
CA ILE A 9 -13.22 40.85 -0.33
C ILE A 9 -14.60 40.18 -0.37
N ALA A 10 -15.67 40.97 -0.48
CA ALA A 10 -17.03 40.42 -0.56
C ALA A 10 -17.22 39.60 -1.84
N ALA A 11 -16.72 40.09 -2.99
CA ALA A 11 -16.80 39.41 -4.27
C ALA A 11 -16.02 38.08 -4.26
N SER A 12 -14.80 38.05 -3.72
CA SER A 12 -14.01 36.81 -3.64
C SER A 12 -14.65 35.79 -2.69
N THR A 13 -15.19 36.24 -1.57
CA THR A 13 -15.90 35.37 -0.62
C THR A 13 -17.14 34.75 -1.26
N LEU A 14 -17.94 35.55 -1.97
CA LEU A 14 -19.12 35.06 -2.69
C LEU A 14 -18.74 34.09 -3.80
N ALA A 15 -17.67 34.35 -4.55
CA ALA A 15 -17.18 33.45 -5.58
C ALA A 15 -16.74 32.09 -4.98
N GLY A 16 -16.05 32.10 -3.83
CA GLY A 16 -15.67 30.88 -3.11
C GLY A 16 -16.87 30.06 -2.65
N ILE A 17 -17.87 30.72 -2.04
CA ILE A 17 -19.11 30.07 -1.60
C ILE A 17 -19.86 29.50 -2.81
N ALA A 18 -19.95 30.24 -3.91
CA ALA A 18 -20.62 29.81 -5.13
C ALA A 18 -19.95 28.56 -5.74
N LEU A 19 -18.61 28.51 -5.75
CA LEU A 19 -17.85 27.35 -6.22
C LEU A 19 -18.10 26.11 -5.35
N VAL A 20 -18.06 26.25 -4.02
CA VAL A 20 -18.35 25.13 -3.10
C VAL A 20 -19.80 24.66 -3.25
N GLY A 21 -20.75 25.60 -3.33
CA GLY A 21 -22.16 25.27 -3.56
C GLY A 21 -22.39 24.54 -4.88
N LEU A 22 -21.76 25.00 -5.96
CA LEU A 22 -21.81 24.34 -7.27
C LEU A 22 -21.23 22.93 -7.21
N TYR A 23 -20.09 22.73 -6.55
CA TYR A 23 -19.47 21.42 -6.35
C TYR A 23 -20.41 20.45 -5.60
N LEU A 24 -21.05 20.92 -4.53
CA LEU A 24 -22.01 20.11 -3.77
C LEU A 24 -23.26 19.75 -4.61
N LEU A 25 -23.78 20.70 -5.39
CA LEU A 25 -24.90 20.47 -6.31
C LEU A 25 -24.56 19.46 -7.41
N LEU A 26 -23.32 19.47 -7.91
CA LEU A 26 -22.80 18.50 -8.87
C LEU A 26 -22.54 17.11 -8.25
N GLY A 27 -22.85 16.92 -6.97
CA GLY A 27 -22.70 15.64 -6.28
C GLY A 27 -21.33 15.45 -5.63
N GLY A 28 -20.49 16.49 -5.56
CA GLY A 28 -19.18 16.43 -4.93
C GLY A 28 -19.19 16.12 -3.43
N GLY A 29 -20.36 16.21 -2.78
CA GLY A 29 -20.56 15.76 -1.39
C GLY A 29 -20.92 14.27 -1.25
N ARG A 30 -21.12 13.55 -2.34
CA ARG A 30 -21.57 12.15 -2.34
C ARG A 30 -20.37 11.24 -2.58
N TYR A 31 -19.57 11.04 -1.53
CA TYR A 31 -18.58 9.98 -1.54
C TYR A 31 -19.25 8.67 -1.12
N THR A 32 -19.35 7.73 -2.06
CA THR A 32 -19.68 6.34 -1.74
C THR A 32 -18.37 5.58 -1.80
N PRO A 33 -17.82 5.11 -0.67
CA PRO A 33 -16.64 4.26 -0.70
C PRO A 33 -16.95 3.06 -1.59
N LEU A 34 -16.13 2.84 -2.61
CA LEU A 34 -16.16 1.59 -3.35
C LEU A 34 -15.94 0.46 -2.33
N ALA A 35 -16.71 -0.63 -2.45
CA ALA A 35 -16.48 -1.80 -1.62
C ALA A 35 -15.01 -2.23 -1.80
N SER A 36 -14.32 -2.43 -0.68
CA SER A 36 -12.94 -2.94 -0.69
C SER A 36 -12.92 -4.23 -1.52
N ALA A 37 -12.00 -4.30 -2.47
CA ALA A 37 -11.81 -5.52 -3.26
C ALA A 37 -11.38 -6.66 -2.36
N ASP A 38 -11.84 -7.88 -2.65
CA ASP A 38 -11.44 -9.07 -1.90
C ASP A 38 -9.91 -9.25 -2.01
N PRO A 39 -9.18 -9.31 -0.87
CA PRO A 39 -7.75 -9.54 -0.88
C PRO A 39 -7.35 -10.89 -1.47
N CYS A 40 -8.21 -11.89 -1.38
CA CYS A 40 -7.95 -13.25 -1.87
C CYS A 40 -8.16 -13.39 -3.38
N ASP A 41 -8.90 -12.48 -4.00
CA ASP A 41 -9.11 -12.49 -5.45
C ASP A 41 -7.83 -12.06 -6.20
N PRO A 42 -7.42 -12.79 -7.25
CA PRO A 42 -6.26 -12.43 -8.05
C PRO A 42 -6.39 -11.03 -8.63
N ARG A 43 -5.34 -10.22 -8.44
CA ARG A 43 -5.23 -8.93 -9.10
C ARG A 43 -4.80 -9.12 -10.55
N PRO A 44 -5.40 -8.43 -11.53
CA PRO A 44 -4.89 -8.44 -12.89
C PRO A 44 -3.51 -7.77 -12.91
N TRP A 45 -2.51 -8.53 -13.33
CA TRP A 45 -1.17 -8.01 -13.59
C TRP A 45 -1.17 -7.26 -14.92
N ARG A 46 -0.45 -6.15 -14.94
CA ARG A 46 -0.16 -5.38 -16.15
C ARG A 46 1.27 -5.67 -16.54
N ASP A 47 1.52 -5.70 -17.84
CA ASP A 47 2.87 -5.77 -18.39
C ASP A 47 3.72 -4.60 -17.83
N PRO A 48 4.69 -4.88 -16.94
CA PRO A 48 5.43 -3.84 -16.26
C PRO A 48 6.46 -3.24 -17.22
N GLN A 49 6.17 -2.06 -17.74
CA GLN A 49 7.09 -1.31 -18.62
C GLN A 49 8.38 -0.82 -17.94
N SER A 50 8.55 -1.08 -16.63
CA SER A 50 9.74 -0.73 -15.86
C SER A 50 9.88 -1.59 -14.59
N GLN A 51 11.11 -1.67 -14.05
CA GLN A 51 11.37 -2.34 -12.76
C GLN A 51 10.59 -1.70 -11.60
N ARG A 52 10.35 -0.39 -11.66
CA ARG A 52 9.53 0.31 -10.65
C ARG A 52 8.07 -0.18 -10.70
N ALA A 53 7.51 -0.29 -11.90
CA ALA A 53 6.15 -0.80 -12.08
C ALA A 53 6.02 -2.27 -11.65
N LEU A 54 7.07 -3.08 -11.85
CA LEU A 54 7.14 -4.44 -11.31
C LEU A 54 7.15 -4.42 -9.78
N ALA A 55 8.02 -3.62 -9.16
CA ALA A 55 8.12 -3.52 -7.70
C ALA A 55 6.79 -3.06 -7.05
N GLU A 56 6.11 -2.08 -7.66
CA GLU A 56 4.79 -1.63 -7.21
C GLU A 56 3.75 -2.77 -7.29
N GLN A 57 3.74 -3.55 -8.38
CA GLN A 57 2.81 -4.68 -8.51
C GLN A 57 3.11 -5.82 -7.53
N VAL A 58 4.39 -6.12 -7.31
CA VAL A 58 4.82 -7.10 -6.30
C VAL A 58 4.40 -6.63 -4.90
N ALA A 59 4.64 -5.37 -4.56
CA ALA A 59 4.24 -4.82 -3.26
C ALA A 59 2.72 -4.94 -3.05
N LEU A 60 1.91 -4.57 -4.05
CA LEU A 60 0.46 -4.67 -3.98
C LEU A 60 0.00 -6.13 -3.84
N SER A 61 0.48 -7.04 -4.69
CA SER A 61 0.12 -8.46 -4.58
C SER A 61 0.57 -9.07 -3.24
N SER A 62 1.70 -8.62 -2.69
CA SER A 62 2.16 -9.10 -1.39
C SER A 62 1.24 -8.69 -0.24
N LEU A 63 0.73 -7.45 -0.27
CA LEU A 63 -0.26 -6.95 0.69
C LEU A 63 -1.59 -7.68 0.53
N ASP A 64 -2.01 -7.92 -0.71
CA ASP A 64 -3.23 -8.66 -1.02
C ASP A 64 -3.14 -10.09 -0.45
N GLY A 65 -2.01 -10.77 -0.65
CA GLY A 65 -1.76 -12.10 -0.09
C GLY A 65 -1.71 -12.15 1.44
N ALA A 66 -1.03 -11.20 2.08
CA ALA A 66 -0.97 -11.12 3.53
C ALA A 66 -2.35 -10.78 4.15
N ALA A 67 -3.10 -9.88 3.53
CA ALA A 67 -4.45 -9.54 3.95
C ALA A 67 -5.42 -10.73 3.80
N CYS A 68 -5.25 -11.52 2.74
CA CYS A 68 -6.01 -12.76 2.53
C CYS A 68 -5.75 -13.79 3.64
N GLU A 69 -4.48 -14.04 3.96
CA GLU A 69 -4.08 -14.96 5.03
C GLU A 69 -4.60 -14.51 6.41
N LEU A 70 -4.60 -13.20 6.66
CA LEU A 70 -5.09 -12.60 7.89
C LEU A 70 -6.61 -12.44 7.93
N HIS A 71 -7.33 -12.74 6.85
CA HIS A 71 -8.77 -12.46 6.73
C HIS A 71 -9.15 -11.02 7.13
N VAL A 72 -8.39 -10.03 6.65
CA VAL A 72 -8.65 -8.59 6.86
C VAL A 72 -8.71 -7.86 5.53
N THR A 73 -9.19 -6.61 5.52
CA THR A 73 -9.11 -5.80 4.30
C THR A 73 -7.68 -5.29 4.06
N ARG A 74 -7.38 -4.97 2.80
CA ARG A 74 -6.09 -4.37 2.41
C ARG A 74 -5.88 -3.04 3.11
N GLU A 75 -6.94 -2.27 3.28
CA GLU A 75 -6.90 -0.97 3.96
C GLU A 75 -6.58 -1.14 5.45
N GLU A 76 -7.17 -2.13 6.11
CA GLU A 76 -6.89 -2.42 7.51
C GLU A 76 -5.43 -2.83 7.72
N LEU A 77 -4.90 -3.71 6.87
CA LEU A 77 -3.49 -4.11 6.95
C LEU A 77 -2.55 -2.94 6.64
N THR A 78 -2.88 -2.10 5.67
CA THR A 78 -2.07 -0.92 5.32
C THR A 78 -2.05 0.08 6.48
N LEU A 79 -3.18 0.31 7.13
CA LEU A 79 -3.26 1.15 8.32
C LEU A 79 -2.46 0.57 9.50
N ALA A 80 -2.49 -0.75 9.69
CA ALA A 80 -1.67 -1.41 10.69
C ALA A 80 -0.17 -1.20 10.45
N LEU A 81 0.28 -1.18 9.19
CA LEU A 81 1.69 -0.98 8.83
C LEU A 81 2.17 0.48 8.90
N ALA A 82 1.26 1.44 9.11
CA ALA A 82 1.57 2.87 9.09
C ALA A 82 2.54 3.31 10.20
N SER A 83 2.50 2.66 11.37
CA SER A 83 3.42 2.92 12.49
C SER A 83 3.68 1.65 13.31
N GLU A 84 4.75 1.64 14.11
CA GLU A 84 5.02 0.52 15.03
C GLU A 84 3.91 0.34 16.08
N GLY A 85 3.36 1.45 16.56
CA GLY A 85 2.27 1.42 17.53
C GLY A 85 0.96 0.88 16.95
N ASP A 86 0.65 1.18 15.69
CA ASP A 86 -0.51 0.62 14.98
C ASP A 86 -0.32 -0.88 14.72
N LEU A 87 0.89 -1.27 14.31
CA LEU A 87 1.24 -2.64 14.00
C LEU A 87 1.14 -3.54 15.25
N GLU A 88 1.69 -3.08 16.37
CA GLU A 88 1.67 -3.83 17.61
C GLU A 88 0.24 -3.98 18.17
N ARG A 89 -0.57 -2.91 18.06
CA ARG A 89 -2.00 -2.97 18.41
C ARG A 89 -2.75 -3.96 17.53
N PHE A 90 -2.55 -3.90 16.22
CA PHE A 90 -3.16 -4.83 15.28
C PHE A 90 -2.79 -6.28 15.62
N ARG A 91 -1.49 -6.59 15.73
CA ARG A 91 -1.00 -7.93 16.09
C ARG A 91 -1.58 -8.43 17.40
N THR A 92 -1.55 -7.61 18.46
CA THR A 92 -2.10 -7.96 19.78
C THR A 92 -3.60 -8.20 19.71
N SER A 93 -4.34 -7.37 18.98
CA SER A 93 -5.79 -7.55 18.81
C SER A 93 -6.17 -8.85 18.09
N ARG A 94 -5.26 -9.37 17.25
CA ARG A 94 -5.42 -10.62 16.51
C ARG A 94 -4.77 -11.82 17.22
N GLY A 95 -4.12 -11.61 18.37
CA GLY A 95 -3.44 -12.66 19.12
C GLY A 95 -2.20 -13.23 18.44
N LEU A 96 -1.57 -12.48 17.52
CA LEU A 96 -0.42 -12.93 16.74
C LEU A 96 0.90 -12.61 17.45
N SER A 97 1.78 -13.60 17.59
CA SER A 97 3.20 -13.45 17.93
C SER A 97 3.99 -12.85 16.76
N ARG A 98 5.17 -12.26 17.02
CA ARG A 98 5.97 -11.54 16.00
C ARG A 98 6.30 -12.44 14.83
N ASP A 99 6.70 -13.66 15.15
CA ASP A 99 7.07 -14.68 14.17
C ASP A 99 5.87 -15.08 13.30
N GLU A 100 4.68 -15.27 13.87
CA GLU A 100 3.46 -15.58 13.09
C GLU A 100 3.11 -14.47 12.10
N PHE A 101 3.27 -13.20 12.49
CA PHE A 101 3.01 -12.09 11.58
C PHE A 101 4.09 -11.96 10.49
N ASP A 102 5.35 -12.22 10.82
CA ASP A 102 6.42 -12.27 9.83
C ASP A 102 6.20 -13.40 8.82
N ASP A 103 5.69 -14.55 9.25
CA ASP A 103 5.32 -15.67 8.39
C ASP A 103 4.16 -15.34 7.44
N VAL A 104 3.16 -14.60 7.94
CA VAL A 104 2.08 -14.05 7.11
C VAL A 104 2.61 -13.11 6.04
N LEU A 105 3.47 -12.16 6.41
CA LEU A 105 4.06 -11.22 5.44
C LEU A 105 4.92 -11.95 4.40
N ARG A 106 5.68 -12.96 4.84
CA ARG A 106 6.46 -13.85 3.96
C ARG A 106 5.56 -14.66 3.02
N SER A 107 4.41 -15.13 3.51
CA SER A 107 3.39 -15.80 2.69
C SER A 107 2.86 -14.87 1.59
N GLY A 108 2.56 -13.61 1.95
CA GLY A 108 2.18 -12.56 1.00
C GLY A 108 3.23 -12.35 -0.09
N LEU A 109 4.51 -12.21 0.27
CA LEU A 109 5.60 -12.08 -0.70
C LEU A 109 5.73 -13.31 -1.62
N ARG A 110 5.59 -14.53 -1.09
CA ARG A 110 5.61 -15.75 -1.90
C ARG A 110 4.46 -15.77 -2.91
N ARG A 111 3.27 -15.33 -2.50
CA ARG A 111 2.13 -15.17 -3.40
C ARG A 111 2.43 -14.16 -4.50
N ALA A 112 3.02 -13.02 -4.17
CA ALA A 112 3.38 -12.01 -5.18
C ALA A 112 4.34 -12.52 -6.26
N VAL A 113 5.30 -13.36 -5.87
CA VAL A 113 6.20 -14.01 -6.84
C VAL A 113 5.43 -15.00 -7.71
N SER A 114 4.50 -15.77 -7.12
CA SER A 114 3.67 -16.73 -7.85
C SER A 114 2.73 -16.04 -8.84
N ASP A 115 2.03 -14.99 -8.41
CA ASP A 115 1.11 -14.24 -9.26
C ASP A 115 1.88 -13.58 -10.44
N GLY A 116 3.10 -13.10 -10.19
CA GLY A 116 3.96 -12.52 -11.23
C GLY A 116 4.49 -13.54 -12.23
N GLU A 117 4.79 -14.76 -11.78
CA GLU A 117 5.14 -15.87 -12.67
C GLU A 117 3.94 -16.28 -13.54
N GLU A 118 2.77 -16.45 -12.93
CA GLU A 118 1.54 -16.84 -13.64
C GLU A 118 1.10 -15.79 -14.66
N ALA A 119 1.33 -14.51 -14.36
CA ALA A 119 1.09 -13.41 -15.28
C ALA A 119 2.16 -13.25 -16.39
N GLY A 120 3.25 -14.01 -16.34
CA GLY A 120 4.38 -13.88 -17.28
C GLY A 120 5.24 -12.64 -17.08
N ALA A 121 5.04 -11.89 -15.99
CA ALA A 121 5.83 -10.70 -15.64
C ALA A 121 7.17 -11.06 -14.98
N ILE A 122 7.27 -12.27 -14.42
CA ILE A 122 8.50 -12.84 -13.83
C ILE A 122 8.71 -14.21 -14.49
N ASN A 123 9.91 -14.51 -14.96
CA ASN A 123 10.17 -15.84 -15.51
C ASN A 123 10.39 -16.88 -14.40
N GLY A 124 10.19 -18.17 -14.69
CA GLY A 124 10.24 -19.22 -13.67
C GLY A 124 11.59 -19.37 -12.95
N VAL A 125 12.70 -19.01 -13.59
CA VAL A 125 14.03 -19.04 -12.96
C VAL A 125 14.16 -17.90 -11.94
N GLU A 126 13.76 -16.69 -12.31
CA GLU A 126 13.68 -15.55 -11.40
C GLU A 126 12.72 -15.83 -10.24
N ALA A 127 11.54 -16.40 -10.53
CA ALA A 127 10.56 -16.77 -9.50
C ALA A 127 11.13 -17.76 -8.48
N PHE A 128 11.90 -18.76 -8.95
CA PHE A 128 12.60 -19.69 -8.05
C PHE A 128 13.60 -18.99 -7.12
N ILE A 129 14.43 -18.10 -7.68
CA ILE A 129 15.42 -17.33 -6.90
C ILE A 129 14.71 -16.43 -5.88
N LEU A 130 13.67 -15.72 -6.31
CA LEU A 130 12.90 -14.81 -5.46
C LEU A 130 12.21 -15.56 -4.31
N ARG A 131 11.60 -16.72 -4.57
CA ARG A 131 11.02 -17.58 -3.50
C ARG A 131 12.07 -17.94 -2.46
N ARG A 132 13.24 -18.39 -2.91
CA ARG A 132 14.34 -18.75 -2.01
C ARG A 132 14.83 -17.55 -1.21
N ALA A 133 14.90 -16.37 -1.82
CA ALA A 133 15.25 -15.14 -1.12
C ALA A 133 14.20 -14.85 -0.03
N VAL A 134 12.91 -14.84 -0.37
CA VAL A 134 11.79 -14.60 0.54
C VAL A 134 11.81 -15.53 1.76
N ASP A 135 12.12 -16.81 1.56
CA ASP A 135 12.22 -17.78 2.65
C ASP A 135 13.33 -17.48 3.67
N ASN A 136 14.38 -16.77 3.26
CA ASN A 136 15.51 -16.43 4.12
C ASN A 136 15.55 -14.95 4.52
N LEU A 137 14.58 -14.13 4.09
CA LEU A 137 14.56 -12.70 4.40
C LEU A 137 14.20 -12.44 5.87
N PRO A 138 15.01 -11.65 6.61
CA PRO A 138 14.63 -11.11 7.91
C PRO A 138 13.67 -9.92 7.72
N VAL A 139 12.37 -10.20 7.67
CA VAL A 139 11.29 -9.22 7.37
C VAL A 139 11.34 -8.01 8.30
N GLN A 140 11.64 -8.19 9.60
CA GLN A 140 11.70 -7.05 10.53
C GLN A 140 12.81 -6.04 10.19
N ARG A 141 13.97 -6.50 9.72
CA ARG A 141 15.06 -5.60 9.33
C ARG A 141 14.69 -4.76 8.10
N LEU A 142 13.88 -5.30 7.19
CA LEU A 142 13.41 -4.56 6.02
C LEU A 142 12.44 -3.44 6.40
N ILE A 143 11.53 -3.70 7.35
CA ILE A 143 10.57 -2.70 7.82
C ILE A 143 11.29 -1.59 8.60
N GLU A 144 12.22 -1.96 9.48
CA GLU A 144 13.05 -0.99 10.22
C GLU A 144 13.91 -0.14 9.27
N ALA A 145 14.55 -0.75 8.28
CA ALA A 145 15.42 -0.03 7.34
C ALA A 145 14.65 0.90 6.38
N TYR A 146 13.44 0.52 5.94
CA TYR A 146 12.59 1.42 5.16
C TYR A 146 12.12 2.62 5.99
N ARG A 147 11.82 2.40 7.27
CA ARG A 147 11.27 3.41 8.17
C ARG A 147 12.34 4.34 8.78
N SER A 148 13.58 3.88 8.93
CA SER A 148 14.70 4.71 9.39
C SER A 148 15.23 5.67 8.33
N GLY A 149 14.84 5.51 7.06
CA GLY A 149 15.35 6.31 5.94
C GLY A 149 16.82 6.07 5.63
N GLU A 150 17.44 5.07 6.26
CA GLU A 150 18.87 4.76 6.12
C GLU A 150 19.06 3.80 4.95
N LEU A 151 18.93 4.33 3.72
CA LEU A 151 19.21 3.62 2.46
C LEU A 151 20.73 3.43 2.23
N ASP A 152 21.55 3.38 3.28
CA ASP A 152 23.01 3.20 3.17
C ASP A 152 23.39 1.71 2.99
N TRP A 153 22.54 0.78 3.46
CA TRP A 153 22.82 -0.65 3.39
C TRP A 153 22.46 -1.32 2.04
N LEU A 154 21.59 -0.71 1.23
CA LEU A 154 21.27 -1.28 -0.11
C LEU A 154 22.47 -1.20 -1.06
N ALA A 155 23.43 -0.30 -0.79
CA ALA A 155 24.69 -0.22 -1.52
C ALA A 155 25.63 -1.42 -1.24
N SER A 156 25.48 -2.14 -0.13
CA SER A 156 26.34 -3.29 0.22
C SER A 156 25.76 -4.65 -0.17
N VAL A 157 24.47 -4.71 -0.51
CA VAL A 157 23.82 -5.94 -1.00
C VAL A 157 23.79 -6.01 -2.53
N LEU A 158 23.90 -4.86 -3.21
CA LEU A 158 23.95 -4.75 -4.67
C LEU A 158 25.34 -4.33 -5.21
N GLY A 159 26.36 -4.31 -4.35
CA GLY A 159 27.76 -4.04 -4.67
C GLY A 159 28.62 -5.28 -4.49
#